data_AF-A0AA48KR48-F1
#
_entry.id   AF-A0AA48KR48-F1
#
_cell.length_a   1.000
_cell.length_b   1.000
_cell.length_c   1.000
_cell.angle_alpha   90.00
_cell.angle_beta   90.00
_cell.angle_gamma   90.00
#
_symmetry.space_group_name_H-M   'P 1'
#
loop_
_entity.id
_entity.type
_entity.pdbx_description
1 polymer ?
#
loop_
_entity_poly.entity_id
_entity_poly.type
_entity_poly.pdbx_seq_one_letter_code
_entity_poly.pdbx_strand_id
1 'polypeptide(L)'
;MKTISNKTAIAITALFNLAFSNLSLAEVNHNADLYVTSGYPYENLVERYDSVRIRYVEYTARNEIQCKVELDLGGHISTTPAITTEQKEFMAAPLKACLRRADARQALSTTFE
;
A
#
# COMPACT_ATOMS: atom_id res chain seq x y z
N MET A 1 59.07 -13.83 43.60
CA MET A 1 58.65 -14.66 42.44
C MET A 1 57.16 -14.91 42.50
N LYS A 2 56.39 -14.35 41.56
CA LYS A 2 55.17 -14.93 40.96
C LYS A 2 54.64 -13.93 39.93
N THR A 3 55.02 -14.16 38.67
CA THR A 3 54.44 -13.49 37.50
C THR A 3 53.15 -14.21 37.13
N ILE A 4 52.03 -13.50 37.22
CA ILE A 4 50.73 -13.99 36.73
C ILE A 4 50.57 -13.46 35.30
N SER A 5 50.67 -14.39 34.34
CA SER A 5 50.56 -14.16 32.90
C SER A 5 49.10 -13.93 32.51
N ASN A 6 48.72 -12.68 32.27
CA ASN A 6 47.35 -12.29 31.92
C ASN A 6 47.14 -12.38 30.39
N LYS A 7 47.06 -13.62 29.85
CA LYS A 7 46.69 -13.88 28.45
C LYS A 7 45.16 -13.86 28.21
N THR A 8 44.38 -13.48 29.21
CA THR A 8 42.91 -13.59 29.22
C THR A 8 42.23 -12.23 29.05
N ALA A 9 42.82 -11.31 28.27
CA ALA A 9 42.24 -9.99 28.00
C ALA A 9 41.70 -9.83 26.56
N ILE A 10 41.64 -10.91 25.78
CA ILE A 10 41.18 -10.89 24.38
C ILE A 10 40.14 -12.00 24.16
N ALA A 11 39.07 -12.00 24.94
CA ALA A 11 37.96 -12.93 24.71
C ALA A 11 36.58 -12.37 25.10
N ILE A 12 36.48 -11.08 25.47
CA ILE A 12 35.24 -10.49 25.98
C ILE A 12 34.61 -9.51 24.96
N THR A 13 35.33 -9.13 23.90
CA THR A 13 34.93 -8.11 22.92
C THR A 13 34.24 -8.64 21.65
N ALA A 14 33.79 -9.90 21.62
CA ALA A 14 33.24 -10.50 20.39
C ALA A 14 31.73 -10.84 20.43
N LEU A 15 31.02 -10.57 21.55
CA LEU A 15 29.62 -11.02 21.72
C LEU A 15 28.56 -9.91 21.65
N PHE A 16 28.93 -8.64 21.45
CA PHE A 16 27.97 -7.52 21.55
C PHE A 16 27.50 -6.92 20.21
N ASN A 17 27.82 -7.54 19.06
CA ASN A 17 27.60 -6.93 17.74
C ASN A 17 26.56 -7.64 16.85
N LEU A 18 25.49 -8.22 17.42
CA LEU A 18 24.46 -8.92 16.62
C LEU A 18 23.02 -8.38 16.76
N ALA A 19 22.81 -7.21 17.38
CA ALA A 19 21.45 -6.73 17.69
C ALA A 19 20.96 -5.53 16.87
N PHE A 20 21.52 -5.28 15.67
CA PHE A 20 20.91 -4.35 14.70
C PHE A 20 20.32 -5.15 13.55
N SER A 21 19.26 -5.91 13.82
CA SER A 21 18.37 -6.39 12.77
C SER A 21 17.72 -5.17 12.13
N ASN A 22 18.16 -4.84 10.92
CA ASN A 22 17.50 -3.86 10.07
C ASN A 22 16.03 -4.25 9.94
N LEU A 23 15.14 -3.48 10.58
CA LEU A 23 13.71 -3.54 10.30
C LEU A 23 13.50 -2.99 8.89
N SER A 24 13.75 -3.83 7.89
CA SER A 24 13.31 -3.59 6.53
C SER A 24 11.80 -3.67 6.55
N LEU A 25 11.13 -2.52 6.57
CA LEU A 25 9.71 -2.43 6.27
C LEU A 25 9.56 -2.77 4.78
N ALA A 26 9.45 -4.06 4.47
CA ALA A 26 9.18 -4.49 3.11
C ALA A 26 7.80 -3.93 2.73
N GLU A 27 7.77 -2.99 1.78
CA GLU A 27 6.55 -2.57 1.11
C GLU A 27 6.05 -3.80 0.35
N VAL A 28 5.12 -4.54 0.96
CA VAL A 28 4.50 -5.70 0.32
C VAL A 28 3.62 -5.16 -0.81
N ASN A 29 4.18 -5.09 -2.01
CA ASN A 29 3.40 -4.91 -3.24
C ASN A 29 2.58 -6.19 -3.46
N HIS A 30 1.44 -6.28 -2.78
CA HIS A 30 0.41 -7.22 -3.16
C HIS A 30 -0.14 -6.77 -4.51
N ASN A 31 0.41 -7.33 -5.60
CA ASN A 31 -0.25 -7.36 -6.90
C ASN A 31 -1.45 -8.32 -6.78
N ALA A 32 -2.46 -7.93 -6.02
CA ALA A 32 -3.73 -8.62 -5.97
C ALA A 32 -4.54 -8.18 -7.17
N ASP A 33 -5.07 -9.13 -7.94
CA ASP A 33 -6.06 -8.83 -8.97
C ASP A 33 -7.30 -8.26 -8.28
N LEU A 34 -7.49 -6.94 -8.40
CA LEU A 34 -8.63 -6.26 -7.81
C LEU A 34 -9.82 -6.42 -8.75
N TYR A 35 -10.83 -7.16 -8.31
CA TYR A 35 -12.06 -7.34 -9.09
C TYR A 35 -12.79 -5.99 -9.22
N VAL A 36 -12.89 -5.52 -10.45
CA VAL A 36 -13.69 -4.34 -10.80
C VAL A 36 -15.13 -4.79 -10.90
N THR A 37 -16.05 -4.10 -10.22
CA THR A 37 -17.48 -4.32 -10.44
C THR A 37 -17.81 -3.96 -11.88
N SER A 38 -18.41 -4.89 -12.63
CA SER A 38 -18.81 -4.64 -14.00
C SER A 38 -19.78 -3.46 -14.12
N GLY A 39 -19.66 -2.73 -15.22
CA GLY A 39 -20.50 -1.61 -15.58
C GLY A 39 -19.95 -0.24 -15.22
N TYR A 40 -20.70 0.76 -15.70
CA TYR A 40 -20.37 2.17 -15.55
C TYR A 40 -20.51 2.65 -14.09
N PRO A 41 -19.54 3.42 -13.56
CA PRO A 41 -18.40 4.03 -14.25
C PRO A 41 -17.07 3.26 -14.10
N TYR A 42 -17.01 2.19 -13.32
CA TYR A 42 -15.71 1.65 -12.87
C TYR A 42 -15.02 0.83 -13.95
N GLU A 43 -15.76 0.04 -14.72
CA GLU A 43 -15.22 -0.73 -15.85
C GLU A 43 -14.58 0.20 -16.89
N ASN A 44 -15.33 1.21 -17.36
CA ASN A 44 -14.82 2.20 -18.31
C ASN A 44 -13.59 2.96 -17.79
N LEU A 45 -13.50 3.17 -16.47
CA LEU A 45 -12.39 3.89 -15.87
C LEU A 45 -11.10 3.06 -15.93
N VAL A 46 -11.20 1.75 -15.73
CA VAL A 46 -10.06 0.81 -15.90
C VAL A 46 -9.71 0.60 -17.37
N GLU A 47 -10.68 0.64 -18.27
CA GLU A 47 -10.43 0.49 -19.71
C GLU A 47 -9.75 1.71 -20.36
N ARG A 48 -9.97 2.93 -19.82
CA ARG A 48 -9.56 4.18 -20.47
C ARG A 48 -8.35 4.86 -19.84
N TYR A 49 -7.97 4.47 -18.61
CA TYR A 49 -6.77 4.95 -17.95
C TYR A 49 -5.62 3.98 -18.18
N ASP A 50 -4.39 4.49 -18.26
CA ASP A 50 -3.19 3.66 -18.38
C ASP A 50 -2.97 2.83 -17.11
N SER A 51 -3.33 3.40 -15.95
CA SER A 51 -3.26 2.71 -14.67
C SER A 51 -4.30 3.22 -13.67
N VAL A 52 -4.89 2.29 -12.92
CA VAL A 52 -5.80 2.56 -11.79
C VAL A 52 -5.26 1.82 -10.58
N ARG A 53 -4.71 2.55 -9.59
CA ARG A 53 -4.06 1.96 -8.41
C ARG A 53 -4.79 2.36 -7.14
N ILE A 54 -5.12 1.39 -6.31
CA ILE A 54 -5.68 1.65 -4.98
C ILE A 54 -4.53 1.66 -3.96
N ARG A 55 -4.38 2.77 -3.24
CA ARG A 55 -3.53 2.84 -2.05
C ARG A 55 -4.41 2.72 -0.83
N TYR A 56 -4.09 1.79 0.07
CA TYR A 56 -4.89 1.58 1.27
C TYR A 56 -4.04 1.32 2.51
N VAL A 57 -4.63 1.60 3.66
CA VAL A 57 -4.14 1.28 5.01
C VAL A 57 -5.25 0.53 5.74
N GLU A 58 -4.90 -0.59 6.36
CA GLU A 58 -5.82 -1.39 7.16
C GLU A 58 -5.75 -1.00 8.63
N TYR A 59 -6.90 -0.73 9.23
CA TYR A 59 -7.07 -0.52 10.67
C TYR A 59 -7.78 -1.74 11.27
N THR A 60 -7.05 -2.84 11.46
CA THR A 60 -7.59 -4.14 11.90
C THR A 60 -8.40 -4.05 13.20
N ALA A 61 -8.01 -3.19 14.15
CA ALA A 61 -8.74 -3.00 15.40
C ALA A 61 -10.14 -2.38 15.23
N ARG A 62 -10.39 -1.68 14.12
CA ARG A 62 -11.69 -1.04 13.81
C ARG A 62 -12.42 -1.70 12.66
N ASN A 63 -11.86 -2.74 12.04
CA ASN A 63 -12.40 -3.37 10.83
C ASN A 63 -12.61 -2.37 9.67
N GLU A 64 -11.73 -1.39 9.58
CA GLU A 64 -11.80 -0.28 8.62
C GLU A 64 -10.61 -0.32 7.67
N ILE A 65 -10.87 0.10 6.44
CA ILE A 65 -9.86 0.38 5.42
C ILE A 65 -9.95 1.86 5.09
N GLN A 66 -8.82 2.56 5.15
CA GLN A 66 -8.72 3.90 4.55
C GLN A 66 -7.98 3.77 3.24
N CYS A 67 -8.59 4.26 2.16
CA CYS A 67 -8.02 4.13 0.83
C CYS A 67 -8.24 5.36 -0.04
N LYS A 68 -7.41 5.47 -1.08
CA LYS A 68 -7.47 6.47 -2.15
C LYS A 68 -7.10 5.81 -3.47
N VAL A 69 -7.52 6.40 -4.57
CA VAL A 69 -7.25 5.88 -5.91
C VAL A 69 -6.33 6.84 -6.66
N GLU A 70 -5.27 6.29 -7.25
CA GLU A 70 -4.36 6.97 -8.18
C GLU A 70 -4.75 6.57 -9.60
N LEU A 71 -4.92 7.57 -10.46
CA LEU A 71 -5.34 7.43 -11.84
C LEU A 71 -4.26 8.03 -12.75
N ASP A 72 -3.69 7.21 -13.63
CA ASP A 72 -2.68 7.62 -14.60
C ASP A 72 -3.26 7.69 -16.01
N LEU A 73 -3.17 8.85 -16.64
CA LEU A 73 -3.61 9.09 -18.01
C LEU A 73 -2.53 9.87 -18.76
N GLY A 74 -1.88 9.25 -19.73
CA GLY A 74 -0.80 9.85 -20.50
C GLY A 74 0.40 10.27 -19.66
N GLY A 75 0.67 9.56 -18.55
CA GLY A 75 1.71 9.90 -17.57
C GLY A 75 1.31 10.99 -16.57
N HIS A 76 0.08 11.52 -16.67
CA HIS A 76 -0.46 12.43 -15.67
C HIS A 76 -1.16 11.66 -14.56
N ILE A 77 -0.55 11.64 -13.38
CA ILE A 77 -1.11 10.97 -12.19
C ILE A 77 -1.97 11.95 -11.40
N SER A 78 -3.25 11.63 -11.27
CA SER A 78 -4.17 12.27 -10.33
C SER A 78 -4.49 11.35 -9.16
N THR A 79 -4.75 11.90 -7.98
CA THR A 79 -5.08 11.12 -6.77
C THR A 79 -6.37 11.61 -6.16
N THR A 80 -7.28 10.70 -5.83
CA THR A 80 -8.54 11.04 -5.20
C THR A 80 -8.38 11.34 -3.71
N PRO A 81 -9.34 12.05 -3.09
CA PRO A 81 -9.40 12.14 -1.65
C PRO A 81 -9.45 10.76 -1.01
N ALA A 82 -8.82 10.62 0.17
CA ALA A 82 -8.90 9.39 0.94
C ALA A 82 -10.31 9.24 1.54
N ILE A 83 -10.83 8.02 1.53
CA ILE A 83 -12.10 7.65 2.16
C ILE A 83 -11.90 6.43 3.06
N THR A 84 -12.74 6.34 4.08
CA THR A 84 -12.78 5.19 4.99
C THR A 84 -14.01 4.33 4.65
N THR A 85 -13.81 3.02 4.54
CA THR A 85 -14.84 2.02 4.25
C THR A 85 -14.65 0.82 5.18
N GLU A 86 -15.68 0.00 5.33
CA GLU A 86 -15.54 -1.25 6.08
C GLU A 86 -14.67 -2.26 5.30
N GLN A 87 -13.90 -3.07 6.01
CA GLN A 87 -13.06 -4.11 5.38
C GLN A 87 -13.89 -5.04 4.48
N LYS A 88 -15.12 -5.39 4.89
CA LYS A 88 -16.01 -6.26 4.11
C LYS A 88 -16.41 -5.64 2.76
N GLU A 89 -16.63 -4.33 2.72
CA GLU A 89 -17.03 -3.60 1.51
C GLU A 89 -15.83 -3.48 0.56
N PHE A 90 -14.66 -3.18 1.13
CA PHE A 90 -13.40 -3.15 0.39
C PHE A 90 -13.07 -4.51 -0.23
N MET A 91 -13.18 -5.61 0.52
CA MET A 91 -12.91 -6.96 0.01
C MET A 91 -13.90 -7.38 -1.10
N ALA A 92 -15.16 -6.94 -1.02
CA ALA A 92 -16.17 -7.28 -2.02
C ALA A 92 -16.02 -6.50 -3.33
N ALA A 93 -15.67 -5.21 -3.27
CA ALA A 93 -15.55 -4.36 -4.45
C ALA A 93 -14.54 -3.21 -4.21
N PRO A 94 -13.23 -3.49 -4.25
CA PRO A 94 -12.18 -2.56 -3.80
C PRO A 94 -12.26 -1.18 -4.45
N LEU A 95 -12.39 -1.13 -5.79
CA LEU A 95 -12.43 0.14 -6.52
C LEU A 95 -13.68 0.95 -6.18
N LYS A 96 -14.85 0.29 -6.08
CA LYS A 96 -16.10 0.95 -5.71
C LYS A 96 -16.10 1.45 -4.27
N ALA A 97 -15.44 0.70 -3.38
CA ALA A 97 -15.31 1.06 -1.96
C ALA A 97 -14.32 2.22 -1.75
N CYS A 98 -13.35 2.40 -2.65
CA CYS A 98 -12.29 3.41 -2.56
C CYS A 98 -12.49 4.63 -3.48
N LEU A 99 -13.42 4.58 -4.42
CA LEU A 99 -13.72 5.65 -5.35
C LEU A 99 -15.22 5.90 -5.40
N ARG A 100 -15.66 7.07 -4.91
CA ARG A 100 -17.07 7.45 -5.00
C ARG A 100 -17.49 7.49 -6.46
N ARG A 101 -18.71 7.04 -6.73
CA ARG A 101 -19.26 7.00 -8.09
C ARG A 101 -19.22 8.36 -8.80
N ALA A 102 -19.42 9.46 -8.07
CA ALA A 102 -19.33 10.81 -8.63
C ALA A 102 -17.90 11.15 -9.06
N ASP A 103 -16.92 10.82 -8.23
CA ASP A 103 -15.49 11.06 -8.53
C ASP A 103 -15.04 10.20 -9.73
N ALA A 104 -15.49 8.94 -9.82
CA ALA A 104 -15.24 8.09 -10.98
C ALA A 104 -15.82 8.67 -12.29
N ARG A 105 -17.05 9.20 -12.24
CA ARG A 105 -17.67 9.86 -13.40
C ARG A 105 -16.92 11.11 -13.81
N GLN A 106 -16.47 11.90 -12.83
CA GLN A 106 -15.69 13.11 -13.07
C GLN A 106 -14.30 12.80 -13.63
N ALA A 107 -13.65 11.73 -13.17
CA ALA A 107 -12.41 11.25 -13.75
C ALA A 107 -12.62 10.78 -15.20
N LEU A 108 -13.69 10.03 -15.46
CA LEU A 108 -14.03 9.59 -16.80
C LEU A 108 -14.31 10.74 -17.77
N SER A 109 -14.95 11.82 -17.34
CA SER A 109 -15.26 12.94 -18.24
C SER A 109 -14.01 13.58 -18.85
N THR A 110 -12.85 13.45 -18.21
CA THR A 110 -11.56 13.93 -18.73
C THR A 110 -10.95 13.05 -19.82
N THR A 111 -11.53 11.86 -20.06
CA THR A 111 -11.04 10.89 -21.06
C THR A 111 -11.83 10.94 -22.38
N PHE A 112 -12.93 11.69 -22.44
CA PHE A 112 -13.73 11.85 -23.66
C PHE A 112 -13.27 13.12 -24.38
N GLU A 113 -12.36 12.94 -25.35
CA GLU A 113 -12.08 13.91 -26.42
C GLU A 113 -13.03 13.67 -27.61
#